data_AF-A0A0N1ELS8-F1
#
_entry.id   AF-A0A0N1ELS8-F1
#
_cell.length_a   1.000
_cell.length_b   1.000
_cell.length_c   1.000
_cell.angle_alpha   90.00
_cell.angle_beta   90.00
_cell.angle_gamma   90.00
#
_symmetry.space_group_name_H-M   'P 1'
#
loop_
_entity.id
_entity.type
_entity.pdbx_description
1 polymer ?
#
loop_
_entity_poly.entity_id
_entity_poly.type
_entity_poly.pdbx_seq_one_letter_code
_entity_poly.pdbx_strand_id
1 'polypeptide(L)'
;MWESTTHYCANHRVTFDGADRAKGICDVYCIGNLADGQAAHVVASYHDDYERRGGKWAIVRRFVNQRVFSHLTGQVLAPPGA
;
A
#
# COMPACT_ATOMS: atom_id res chain seq x y z
N MET A 1 6.80 -12.49 -7.68
CA MET A 1 6.00 -11.42 -8.34
C MET A 1 4.55 -11.61 -7.93
N TRP A 2 3.73 -10.57 -7.79
CA TRP A 2 2.29 -10.72 -7.52
C TRP A 2 1.52 -10.92 -8.83
N GLU A 3 0.55 -11.83 -8.84
CA GLU A 3 -0.42 -11.97 -9.93
C GLU A 3 -1.59 -11.01 -9.74
N SER A 4 -2.14 -10.99 -8.53
CA SER A 4 -3.26 -10.13 -8.14
C SER A 4 -3.04 -9.63 -6.72
N THR A 5 -3.47 -8.39 -6.45
CA THR A 5 -3.37 -7.80 -5.11
C THR A 5 -4.55 -6.89 -4.84
N THR A 6 -4.99 -6.89 -3.59
CA THR A 6 -5.88 -5.86 -3.04
C THR A 6 -5.16 -5.14 -1.92
N HIS A 7 -5.10 -3.81 -2.00
CA HIS A 7 -4.49 -2.95 -0.98
C HIS A 7 -5.59 -2.20 -0.23
N TYR A 8 -5.68 -2.46 1.08
CA TYR A 8 -6.54 -1.75 2.00
C TYR A 8 -5.72 -0.70 2.73
N CYS A 9 -5.95 0.55 2.39
CA CYS A 9 -5.29 1.71 2.99
C CYS A 9 -6.17 2.30 4.10
N ALA A 10 -5.61 2.48 5.29
CA ALA A 10 -6.29 3.01 6.46
C ALA A 10 -5.40 3.99 7.24
N ASN A 11 -5.98 4.64 8.24
CA ASN A 11 -5.28 5.55 9.15
C ASN A 11 -4.48 6.66 8.43
N HIS A 12 -4.95 7.11 7.27
CA HIS A 12 -4.23 8.13 6.49
C HIS A 12 -4.23 9.45 7.25
N ARG A 13 -3.03 9.92 7.58
CA ARG A 13 -2.80 11.19 8.25
C ARG A 13 -1.87 12.03 7.40
N VAL A 14 -2.25 13.28 7.19
CA VAL A 14 -1.47 14.28 6.45
C VAL A 14 -1.07 15.41 7.39
N THR A 15 0.18 15.84 7.32
CA THR A 15 0.70 17.02 8.03
C THR A 15 1.30 17.96 7.02
N PHE A 16 0.81 19.20 6.97
CA PHE A 16 1.34 20.23 6.07
C PHE A 16 2.57 20.89 6.70
N ASP A 17 3.67 20.97 5.96
CA ASP A 17 4.88 21.71 6.32
C ASP A 17 5.04 23.01 5.48
N GLY A 18 3.99 23.37 4.73
CA GLY A 18 3.86 24.63 4.00
C GLY A 18 2.57 24.65 3.16
N ALA A 19 2.37 25.72 2.39
CA ALA A 19 1.20 25.85 1.50
C ALA A 19 1.19 24.83 0.35
N ASP A 20 2.38 24.41 -0.10
CA ASP A 20 2.57 23.55 -1.27
C ASP A 20 3.36 22.27 -0.94
N ARG A 21 3.53 21.93 0.34
CA ARG A 21 4.20 20.70 0.80
C ARG A 21 3.45 20.05 1.95
N ALA A 22 3.45 18.72 1.98
CA ALA A 22 2.88 17.94 3.07
C ALA A 22 3.56 16.57 3.18
N LYS A 23 3.46 15.97 4.36
CA LYS A 23 3.88 14.59 4.63
C LYS A 23 2.68 13.73 4.96
N GLY A 24 2.67 12.50 4.47
CA GLY A 24 1.63 11.51 4.69
C GLY A 24 2.16 10.28 5.39
N ILE A 25 1.35 9.72 6.28
CA ILE A 25 1.49 8.33 6.70
C ILE A 25 0.15 7.61 6.53
N CYS A 26 0.19 6.39 6.01
CA CYS A 26 -0.97 5.52 5.90
C CYS A 26 -0.54 4.09 6.25
N ASP A 27 -1.36 3.38 7.02
CA ASP A 27 -1.19 1.96 7.24
C ASP A 27 -1.85 1.18 6.10
N VAL A 28 -1.18 0.15 5.62
CA VAL A 28 -1.68 -0.66 4.52
C VAL A 28 -1.64 -2.14 4.86
N TYR A 29 -2.76 -2.79 4.59
CA TYR A 29 -2.87 -4.24 4.52
C TYR A 29 -3.00 -4.64 3.05
N CYS A 30 -2.11 -5.49 2.57
CA CYS A 30 -2.17 -6.03 1.22
C CYS A 30 -2.36 -7.54 1.31
N ILE A 31 -3.22 -8.07 0.46
CA ILE A 31 -3.45 -9.51 0.31
C ILE A 31 -3.60 -9.83 -1.18
N GLY A 32 -3.09 -10.97 -1.62
CA GLY A 32 -3.12 -11.32 -3.03
C GLY A 32 -2.56 -12.71 -3.31
N ASN A 33 -2.61 -13.10 -4.59
CA ASN A 33 -1.89 -14.27 -5.07
C ASN A 33 -0.55 -13.84 -5.67
N LEU A 34 0.50 -14.60 -5.34
CA LEU A 34 1.78 -14.55 -6.04
C LEU A 34 1.63 -15.20 -7.42
N ALA A 35 2.58 -14.93 -8.31
CA ALA A 35 2.58 -15.42 -9.70
C ALA A 35 2.66 -16.95 -9.83
N ASP A 36 3.01 -17.66 -8.75
CA ASP A 36 3.00 -19.12 -8.67
C ASP A 36 1.68 -19.68 -8.08
N GLY A 37 0.69 -18.82 -7.85
CA GLY A 37 -0.62 -19.18 -7.28
C GLY A 37 -0.68 -19.19 -5.76
N GLN A 38 0.45 -19.03 -5.04
CA GLN A 38 0.45 -19.00 -3.58
C GLN A 38 -0.12 -17.68 -3.06
N ALA A 39 -1.15 -17.73 -2.19
CA ALA A 39 -1.65 -16.54 -1.51
C ALA A 39 -0.64 -16.01 -0.48
N ALA A 40 -0.54 -14.69 -0.34
CA ALA A 40 0.29 -14.04 0.67
C ALA A 40 -0.35 -12.73 1.14
N HIS A 41 0.09 -12.25 2.30
CA HIS A 41 -0.31 -10.96 2.82
C HIS A 41 0.87 -10.13 3.31
N VAL A 42 0.65 -8.82 3.38
CA VAL A 42 1.64 -7.82 3.78
C VAL A 42 1.00 -6.82 4.74
N VAL A 43 1.71 -6.53 5.82
CA VAL A 43 1.41 -5.40 6.71
C VAL A 43 2.53 -4.38 6.56
N ALA A 44 2.19 -3.16 6.16
CA ALA A 44 3.16 -2.11 5.93
C ALA A 44 2.60 -0.74 6.32
N SER A 45 3.46 0.29 6.28
CA SER A 45 2.99 1.66 6.14
C SER A 45 3.67 2.38 4.98
N TYR A 46 2.91 3.27 4.34
CA TYR A 46 3.40 4.19 3.34
C TYR A 46 3.71 5.52 4.01
N HIS A 47 4.92 6.03 3.76
CA HIS A 47 5.38 7.34 4.19
C HIS A 47 5.61 8.17 2.93
N ASP A 48 4.72 9.12 2.71
CA ASP A 48 4.67 9.90 1.50
C ASP A 48 5.15 11.33 1.73
N ASP A 49 5.91 11.86 0.78
CA ASP A 49 6.12 13.29 0.62
C ASP A 49 5.23 13.77 -0.54
N TYR A 50 4.39 14.77 -0.28
CA TYR A 50 3.50 15.39 -1.25
C TYR A 50 3.98 16.79 -1.61
N GLU A 51 3.83 17.17 -2.88
CA GLU A 51 4.10 18.53 -3.34
C GLU A 51 2.99 19.03 -4.25
N ARG A 52 2.64 20.31 -4.10
CA ARG A 52 1.72 21.00 -4.99
C ARG A 52 2.49 21.81 -6.02
N ARG A 53 2.29 21.55 -7.31
CA ARG A 53 2.92 22.28 -8.42
C ARG A 53 1.86 22.69 -9.42
N GLY A 54 1.81 23.98 -9.77
CA GLY A 54 0.81 24.48 -10.72
C GLY A 54 -0.63 24.16 -10.32
N GLY A 55 -0.92 24.18 -9.01
CA GLY A 55 -2.26 23.91 -8.49
C GLY A 55 -2.57 22.44 -8.16
N LYS A 56 -1.73 21.48 -8.58
CA LYS A 56 -1.98 20.04 -8.47
C LYS A 56 -1.06 19.39 -7.44
N TRP A 57 -1.63 18.56 -6.57
CA TRP A 57 -0.88 17.74 -5.62
C TRP A 57 -0.48 16.40 -6.23
N ALA A 58 0.73 15.94 -5.96
CA ALA A 58 1.20 14.60 -6.30
C ALA A 58 2.10 14.05 -5.18
N ILE A 59 2.23 12.72 -5.12
CA ILE A 59 3.27 12.06 -4.34
C ILE A 59 4.58 12.23 -5.09
N VAL A 60 5.54 12.95 -4.50
CA VAL A 60 6.89 13.12 -5.08
C VAL A 60 7.85 12.04 -4.58
N ARG A 61 7.56 11.44 -3.42
CA ARG A 61 8.31 10.31 -2.88
C ARG A 61 7.41 9.43 -2.04
N ARG A 62 7.57 8.11 -2.16
CA ARG A 62 6.99 7.13 -1.25
C ARG A 62 8.08 6.24 -0.70
N PHE A 63 8.12 6.11 0.63
CA PHE A 63 8.86 5.06 1.32
C PHE A 63 7.87 4.03 1.86
N VAL A 64 8.11 2.75 1.57
CA VAL A 64 7.28 1.65 2.06
C VAL A 64 8.03 0.95 3.18
N ASN A 65 7.47 1.01 4.39
CA ASN A 65 7.96 0.24 5.52
C ASN A 65 7.17 -1.07 5.63
N GLN A 66 7.66 -2.12 4.98
CA GLN A 66 7.08 -3.46 5.07
C GLN A 66 7.50 -4.12 6.39
N ARG A 67 6.52 -4.37 7.26
CA ARG A 67 6.74 -5.01 8.57
C ARG A 67 6.53 -6.51 8.54
N VAL A 68 5.56 -6.96 7.73
CA VAL A 68 5.22 -8.38 7.58
C VAL A 68 5.08 -8.71 6.12
N PHE A 69 5.63 -9.86 5.73
CA PHE A 69 5.31 -10.55 4.50
C PHE A 69 5.20 -12.03 4.84
N SER A 70 4.00 -12.59 4.71
CA SER A 70 3.75 -13.98 5.09
C SER A 70 2.91 -14.67 4.03
N HIS A 71 3.29 -15.91 3.73
CA HIS A 71 2.47 -16.79 2.91
C HIS A 71 1.26 -17.27 3.72
N LEU A 72 0.13 -17.39 3.04
CA LEU A 72 -1.06 -18.08 3.55
C LEU A 72 -1.01 -19.52 3.04
N THR A 73 -0.09 -20.32 3.60
CA THR A 73 0.23 -21.67 3.11
C THR A 73 -1.03 -22.53 3.00
N GLY A 74 -1.21 -23.17 1.84
CA GLY A 74 -2.37 -24.00 1.55
C GLY A 74 -3.64 -23.22 1.18
N GLN A 75 -3.56 -21.89 1.06
CA GLN A 75 -4.65 -21.04 0.60
C GLN A 75 -4.34 -20.44 -0.77
N VAL A 76 -5.39 -20.28 -1.57
CA VAL A 76 -5.41 -19.54 -2.84
C VAL A 76 -6.61 -18.60 -2.78
N LEU A 77 -6.40 -17.32 -3.10
CA LEU A 77 -7.52 -16.40 -3.19
C LEU A 77 -8.24 -16.59 -4.51
N ALA A 78 -9.56 -16.75 -4.45
CA ALA A 78 -10.38 -16.90 -5.64
C ALA A 78 -11.70 -16.11 -5.48
N PRO A 79 -12.33 -15.71 -6.59
CA PRO A 79 -13.70 -15.19 -6.55
C PRO A 79 -14.66 -16.22 -5.95
N PRO A 80 -15.82 -15.79 -5.43
CA PRO A 80 -16.85 -16.71 -4.97
C PRO A 80 -17.27 -17.69 -6.08
N GLY A 81 -17.33 -18.99 -5.75
CA GLY A 81 -17.79 -20.05 -6.66
C GLY A 81 -16.75 -20.59 -7.65
N ALA A 82 -15.48 -20.22 -7.48
CA ALA A 82 -14.33 -20.83 -8.18
C ALA A 82 -13.91 -22.18 -7.58
#